data_AF-A0A9P1AI43-F1
#
_entry.id   AF-A0A9P1AI43-F1
#
_cell.length_a   1.000
_cell.length_b   1.000
_cell.length_c   1.000
_cell.angle_alpha   90.00
_cell.angle_beta   90.00
_cell.angle_gamma   90.00
#
_symmetry.space_group_name_H-M   'P 1'
#
loop_
_entity.id
_entity.type
_entity.pdbx_description
1 polymer ?
#
loop_
_entity_poly.entity_id
_entity_poly.type
_entity_poly.pdbx_seq_one_letter_code
_entity_poly.pdbx_strand_id
1 'polypeptide(L)'
;MVRYANKDYLSCQDLRLFLETEQGMVGVTTSNCESIINHNEPCYEARNNSLMTIDGFTSYLFSEDCGIFDQNHRVVTMDMKQPFSHYYISSSRKTYLVEDQLGPTSPDGLTSALKRNCRLIELDIWDPNESCGECEPIIQNGLHAQSKIPISDALKTIRENGFERSRYPLLLKLSVHCSLDWQKVAAKLIVMHLGSKLYLPEFDTTDWKDESNIPTPWDFQNRIIIISKKLQQDAETGEVSDDDDLPTNRKKESKKLLCREISDLVPAFFKSSSLSDLLPNSPGSQSRFPPTEKSNKQQKGMDFLFLYFTPPPSSPLRRQHTTES
;
A
#
# COMPACT_ATOMS: atom_id res chain seq x y z
N MET A 1 7.61 -27.38 31.62
CA MET A 1 8.75 -27.97 32.36
C MET A 1 8.42 -29.34 32.94
N VAL A 2 7.42 -29.48 33.84
CA VAL A 2 7.06 -30.76 34.50
C VAL A 2 6.77 -31.93 33.53
N ARG A 3 6.26 -31.64 32.32
CA ARG A 3 6.02 -32.66 31.29
C ARG A 3 7.31 -33.22 30.65
N TYR A 4 8.36 -32.41 30.64
CA TYR A 4 9.61 -32.66 29.88
C TYR A 4 10.82 -32.89 30.78
N ALA A 5 10.78 -32.38 32.02
CA ALA A 5 11.83 -32.54 33.02
C ALA A 5 11.27 -33.32 34.22
N ASN A 6 11.99 -34.39 34.61
CA ASN A 6 11.76 -35.10 35.87
C ASN A 6 12.50 -34.43 37.06
N LYS A 7 13.02 -33.21 36.87
CA LYS A 7 13.85 -32.43 37.80
C LYS A 7 13.55 -30.94 37.64
N ASP A 8 14.16 -30.08 38.46
CA ASP A 8 13.98 -28.62 38.43
C ASP A 8 14.70 -27.91 37.26
N TYR A 9 15.18 -28.67 36.25
CA TYR A 9 15.89 -28.17 35.08
C TYR A 9 15.61 -29.02 33.84
N LEU A 10 15.75 -28.42 32.66
CA LEU A 10 15.71 -29.08 31.36
C LEU A 10 17.15 -29.33 30.88
N SER A 11 17.45 -30.56 30.47
CA SER A 11 18.67 -30.84 29.70
C SER A 11 18.51 -30.41 28.23
N CYS A 12 19.60 -30.36 27.46
CA CYS A 12 19.53 -30.17 26.00
C CYS A 12 18.55 -31.15 25.32
N GLN A 13 18.48 -32.40 25.78
CA GLN A 13 17.58 -33.40 25.20
C GLN A 13 16.12 -33.09 25.51
N ASP A 14 15.82 -32.64 26.74
CA ASP A 14 14.46 -32.26 27.15
C ASP A 14 14.00 -30.99 26.43
N LEU A 15 14.90 -30.00 26.29
CA LEU A 15 14.65 -28.79 25.53
C LEU A 15 14.41 -29.10 24.05
N ARG A 16 15.24 -29.97 23.45
CA ARG A 16 15.03 -30.41 22.07
C ARG A 16 13.65 -31.03 21.87
N LEU A 17 13.22 -31.91 22.78
CA LEU A 17 11.91 -32.55 22.70
C LEU A 17 10.78 -31.51 22.78
N PHE A 18 10.91 -30.51 23.64
CA PHE A 18 9.96 -29.38 23.71
C PHE A 18 9.90 -28.60 22.39
N LEU A 19 11.05 -28.26 21.80
CA LEU A 19 11.13 -27.50 20.55
C LEU A 19 10.51 -28.26 19.36
N GLU A 20 10.77 -29.57 19.26
CA GLU A 20 10.21 -30.40 18.20
C GLU A 20 8.71 -30.67 18.40
N THR A 21 8.28 -30.93 19.65
CA THR A 21 6.90 -31.38 19.94
C THR A 21 5.91 -30.23 20.09
N GLU A 22 6.29 -29.18 20.83
CA GLU A 22 5.37 -28.09 21.21
C GLU A 22 5.57 -26.85 20.34
N GLN A 23 6.80 -26.55 19.94
CA GLN A 23 7.08 -25.42 19.03
C GLN A 23 7.06 -25.81 17.55
N GLY A 24 6.93 -27.11 17.23
CA GLY A 24 6.85 -27.61 15.86
C GLY A 24 8.12 -27.39 15.02
N MET A 25 9.26 -27.17 15.67
CA MET A 25 10.54 -26.95 15.00
C MET A 25 11.08 -28.27 14.40
N VAL A 26 11.63 -28.22 13.20
CA VAL A 26 12.18 -29.39 12.51
C VAL A 26 13.71 -29.31 12.46
N GLY A 27 14.39 -30.43 12.69
CA GLY A 27 15.85 -30.52 12.56
C GLY A 27 16.62 -29.83 13.69
N VAL A 28 16.05 -29.78 14.90
CA VAL A 28 16.70 -29.15 16.07
C VAL A 28 17.94 -29.95 16.45
N THR A 29 19.11 -29.32 16.37
CA THR A 29 20.39 -29.95 16.75
C THR A 29 20.74 -29.67 18.21
N THR A 30 21.62 -30.48 18.80
CA THR A 30 22.15 -30.23 20.15
C THR A 30 22.82 -28.85 20.24
N SER A 31 23.52 -28.42 19.18
CA SER A 31 24.14 -27.09 19.11
C SER A 31 23.09 -25.98 19.19
N ASN A 32 21.91 -26.15 18.58
CA ASN A 32 20.84 -25.16 18.66
C ASN A 32 20.36 -25.02 20.11
N CYS A 33 20.15 -26.15 20.79
CA CYS A 33 19.75 -26.15 22.20
C CYS A 33 20.82 -25.50 23.09
N GLU A 34 22.10 -25.82 22.90
CA GLU A 34 23.20 -25.19 23.63
C GLU A 34 23.27 -23.67 23.40
N SER A 35 23.05 -23.21 22.18
CA SER A 35 22.98 -21.77 21.88
C SER A 35 21.82 -21.09 22.62
N ILE A 36 20.63 -21.71 22.63
CA ILE A 36 19.45 -21.19 23.34
C ILE A 36 19.73 -21.12 24.85
N ILE A 37 20.32 -22.16 25.43
CA ILE A 37 20.69 -22.20 26.86
C ILE A 37 21.73 -21.12 27.16
N ASN A 38 22.79 -21.03 26.36
CA ASN A 38 23.85 -20.04 26.56
C ASN A 38 23.36 -18.59 26.52
N HIS A 39 22.35 -18.31 25.68
CA HIS A 39 21.78 -16.98 25.55
C HIS A 39 20.80 -16.63 26.68
N ASN A 40 19.95 -17.58 27.07
CA ASN A 40 18.78 -17.30 27.91
C ASN A 40 18.94 -17.71 29.38
N GLU A 41 19.85 -18.64 29.71
CA GLU A 41 20.00 -19.15 31.08
C GLU A 41 20.79 -18.16 31.96
N PRO A 42 20.20 -17.57 33.02
CA PRO A 42 20.91 -16.63 33.89
C PRO A 42 21.94 -17.30 34.80
N CYS A 43 21.72 -18.56 35.21
CA CYS A 43 22.61 -19.26 36.11
C CYS A 43 23.87 -19.79 35.38
N TYR A 44 25.05 -19.30 35.79
CA TYR A 44 26.33 -19.70 35.19
C TYR A 44 26.59 -21.21 35.32
N GLU A 45 26.30 -21.79 36.48
CA GLU A 45 26.52 -23.23 36.74
C GLU A 45 25.62 -24.09 35.85
N ALA A 46 24.34 -23.71 35.69
CA ALA A 46 23.42 -24.41 34.82
C ALA A 46 23.86 -24.30 33.35
N ARG A 47 24.25 -23.10 32.91
CA ARG A 47 24.76 -22.84 31.57
C ARG A 47 25.99 -23.68 31.23
N ASN A 48 26.97 -23.76 32.14
CA ASN A 48 28.20 -24.54 31.94
C ASN A 48 27.95 -26.05 31.86
N ASN A 49 26.83 -26.53 32.40
CA ASN A 49 26.41 -27.92 32.32
C ASN A 49 25.39 -28.18 31.19
N SER A 50 25.12 -27.20 30.32
CA SER A 50 24.09 -27.28 29.28
C SER A 50 22.70 -27.63 29.82
N LEU A 51 22.34 -27.00 30.94
CA LEU A 51 21.06 -27.12 31.61
C LEU A 51 20.32 -25.79 31.60
N MET A 52 19.00 -25.86 31.49
CA MET A 52 18.10 -24.71 31.53
C MET A 52 17.17 -24.79 32.75
N THR A 53 17.25 -23.80 33.61
CA THR A 53 16.38 -23.62 34.78
C THR A 53 15.05 -23.01 34.38
N ILE A 54 14.11 -22.92 35.32
CA ILE A 54 12.79 -22.34 35.06
C ILE A 54 12.90 -20.87 34.63
N ASP A 55 13.86 -20.13 35.19
CA ASP A 55 14.10 -18.74 34.86
C ASP A 55 14.65 -18.62 33.44
N GLY A 56 15.61 -19.47 33.05
CA GLY A 56 16.13 -19.50 31.69
C GLY A 56 15.09 -19.93 30.65
N PHE A 57 14.25 -20.91 30.98
CA PHE A 57 13.16 -21.33 30.10
C PHE A 57 12.10 -20.23 29.96
N THR A 58 11.76 -19.54 31.04
CA THR A 58 10.84 -18.39 31.00
C THR A 58 11.44 -17.26 30.16
N SER A 59 12.73 -16.94 30.35
CA SER A 59 13.45 -15.96 29.53
C SER A 59 13.41 -16.34 28.05
N TYR A 60 13.63 -17.61 27.71
CA TYR A 60 13.53 -18.10 26.35
C TYR A 60 12.11 -17.93 25.76
N LEU A 61 11.06 -18.26 26.50
CA LEU A 61 9.68 -18.08 26.04
C LEU A 61 9.30 -16.61 25.78
N PHE A 62 9.93 -15.67 26.47
CA PHE A 62 9.76 -14.22 26.23
C PHE A 62 10.75 -13.65 25.21
N SER A 63 11.71 -14.44 24.73
CA SER A 63 12.67 -14.01 23.73
C SER A 63 12.02 -13.85 22.36
N GLU A 64 12.71 -13.15 21.45
CA GLU A 64 12.23 -12.99 20.08
C GLU A 64 12.08 -14.33 19.35
N ASP A 65 12.85 -15.35 19.74
CA ASP A 65 12.84 -16.70 19.15
C ASP A 65 11.51 -17.42 19.35
N CYS A 66 10.77 -17.09 20.42
CA CYS A 66 9.44 -17.61 20.70
C CYS A 66 8.32 -16.63 20.28
N GLY A 67 8.64 -15.62 19.48
CA GLY A 67 7.65 -14.70 18.94
C GLY A 67 6.60 -15.44 18.10
N ILE A 68 5.31 -15.10 18.28
CA ILE A 68 4.21 -15.70 17.51
C ILE A 68 4.33 -15.43 15.99
N PHE A 69 5.03 -14.37 15.62
CA PHE A 69 5.27 -14.00 14.23
C PHE A 69 6.58 -14.62 13.74
N ASP A 70 6.51 -15.30 12.59
CA ASP A 70 7.68 -15.83 11.91
C ASP A 70 8.69 -14.71 11.65
N GLN A 71 9.88 -14.85 12.23
CA GLN A 71 10.96 -13.88 12.08
C GLN A 71 11.42 -13.75 10.61
N ASN A 72 11.30 -14.80 9.80
CA ASN A 72 11.64 -14.76 8.38
C ASN A 72 10.74 -13.79 7.61
N HIS A 73 9.51 -13.55 8.09
CA HIS A 73 8.57 -12.60 7.50
C HIS A 73 8.79 -11.15 7.96
N ARG A 74 9.83 -10.87 8.76
CA ARG A 74 10.24 -9.49 9.09
C ARG A 74 10.92 -8.78 7.92
N VAL A 75 11.37 -9.53 6.92
CA VAL A 75 11.92 -9.00 5.67
C VAL A 75 10.98 -9.34 4.50
N VAL A 76 11.22 -8.73 3.36
CA VAL A 76 10.42 -8.99 2.15
C VAL A 76 10.77 -10.39 1.63
N THR A 77 9.81 -11.31 1.72
CA THR A 77 9.95 -12.70 1.28
C THR A 77 9.26 -13.00 -0.05
N MET A 78 8.30 -12.17 -0.45
CA MET A 78 7.61 -12.32 -1.73
C MET A 78 8.52 -11.92 -2.89
N ASP A 79 8.33 -12.58 -4.04
CA ASP A 79 8.89 -12.08 -5.30
C ASP A 79 8.24 -10.73 -5.61
N MET A 80 9.04 -9.68 -5.81
CA MET A 80 8.59 -8.31 -6.06
C MET A 80 8.65 -7.92 -7.54
N LYS A 81 8.91 -8.90 -8.42
CA LYS A 81 8.92 -8.78 -9.89
C LYS A 81 7.64 -9.30 -10.54
N GLN A 82 6.58 -9.54 -9.76
CA GLN A 82 5.26 -9.81 -10.33
C GLN A 82 4.56 -8.48 -10.68
N PRO A 83 3.54 -8.51 -11.54
CA PRO A 83 2.74 -7.33 -11.86
C PRO A 83 2.12 -6.71 -10.60
N PHE A 84 1.94 -5.38 -10.57
CA PHE A 84 1.31 -4.72 -9.42
C PHE A 84 -0.06 -5.29 -9.02
N SER A 85 -0.84 -5.78 -10.00
CA SER A 85 -2.17 -6.40 -9.77
C SER A 85 -2.12 -7.68 -8.93
N HIS A 86 -0.94 -8.26 -8.69
CA HIS A 86 -0.76 -9.48 -7.90
C HIS A 86 -0.55 -9.19 -6.40
N TYR A 87 -0.48 -7.92 -5.99
CA TYR A 87 -0.21 -7.55 -4.60
C TYR A 87 -1.37 -6.78 -3.98
N TYR A 88 -1.59 -7.02 -2.69
CA TYR A 88 -2.37 -6.09 -1.87
C TYR A 88 -1.51 -4.87 -1.54
N ILE A 89 -2.04 -3.68 -1.77
CA ILE A 89 -1.35 -2.41 -1.52
C ILE A 89 -1.98 -1.74 -0.30
N SER A 90 -1.18 -1.52 0.74
CA SER A 90 -1.59 -0.77 1.93
C SER A 90 -1.94 0.67 1.52
N SER A 91 -3.20 1.05 1.66
CA SER A 91 -3.77 2.26 1.07
C SER A 91 -4.46 3.12 2.11
N SER A 92 -4.37 4.45 1.96
CA SER A 92 -5.02 5.44 2.79
C SER A 92 -5.77 6.43 1.91
N ARG A 93 -7.01 6.73 2.29
CA ARG A 93 -7.85 7.74 1.66
C ARG A 93 -7.81 9.03 2.47
N LYS A 94 -7.86 10.18 1.79
CA LYS A 94 -7.75 11.51 2.40
C LYS A 94 -6.65 11.57 3.47
N THR A 95 -5.45 11.13 3.08
CA THR A 95 -4.36 10.80 4.02
C THR A 95 -3.90 11.98 4.87
N TYR A 96 -4.19 13.20 4.43
CA TYR A 96 -3.89 14.45 5.13
C TYR A 96 -4.79 14.71 6.35
N LEU A 97 -5.81 13.88 6.63
CA LEU A 97 -6.66 14.01 7.82
C LEU A 97 -6.05 13.28 9.03
N VAL A 98 -6.04 13.93 10.20
CA VAL A 98 -5.47 13.35 11.45
C VAL A 98 -6.52 12.61 12.31
N GLU A 99 -7.80 12.71 11.98
CA GLU A 99 -8.90 12.11 12.76
C GLU A 99 -9.98 11.47 11.87
N ASP A 100 -11.26 11.80 12.10
CA ASP A 100 -12.37 11.31 11.31
C ASP A 100 -12.51 12.06 9.97
N GLN A 101 -13.57 11.76 9.22
CA GLN A 101 -13.84 12.35 7.91
C GLN A 101 -14.12 13.86 7.94
N LEU A 102 -14.21 14.47 9.13
CA LEU A 102 -14.38 15.91 9.35
C LEU A 102 -13.21 16.50 10.17
N GLY A 103 -12.20 15.68 10.46
CA GLY A 103 -11.03 16.06 11.23
C GLY A 103 -10.17 17.11 10.54
N PRO A 104 -9.17 17.64 11.25
CA PRO A 104 -8.27 18.64 10.70
C PRO A 104 -7.32 18.06 9.66
N THR A 105 -7.05 18.85 8.63
CA THR A 105 -6.00 18.66 7.62
C THR A 105 -4.65 19.03 8.23
N SER A 106 -3.70 18.11 8.26
CA SER A 106 -2.33 18.34 8.74
C SER A 106 -1.31 17.43 8.04
N PRO A 107 -0.04 17.86 7.87
CA PRO A 107 1.02 16.99 7.37
C PRO A 107 1.28 15.76 8.26
N ASP A 108 0.84 15.79 9.53
CA ASP A 108 0.96 14.66 10.45
C ASP A 108 0.17 13.43 9.99
N GLY A 109 -0.95 13.62 9.28
CA GLY A 109 -1.72 12.52 8.69
C GLY A 109 -0.89 11.74 7.68
N LEU A 110 -0.19 12.47 6.79
CA LEU A 110 0.76 11.91 5.81
C LEU A 110 1.91 11.19 6.51
N THR A 111 2.52 11.84 7.50
CA THR A 111 3.62 11.26 8.29
C THR A 111 3.21 9.96 8.97
N SER A 112 2.04 9.95 9.63
CA SER A 112 1.51 8.78 10.32
C SER A 112 1.25 7.61 9.38
N ALA A 113 0.63 7.87 8.23
CA ALA A 113 0.37 6.84 7.22
C ALA A 113 1.67 6.25 6.65
N LEU A 114 2.65 7.09 6.31
CA LEU A 114 3.93 6.65 5.76
C LEU A 114 4.77 5.87 6.78
N LYS A 115 4.78 6.28 8.07
CA LYS A 115 5.44 5.54 9.15
C LYS A 115 4.81 4.17 9.41
N ARG A 116 3.52 4.01 9.13
CA ARG A 116 2.81 2.72 9.14
C ARG A 116 2.98 1.92 7.83
N ASN A 117 3.92 2.32 6.98
CA ASN A 117 4.25 1.69 5.71
C ASN A 117 3.09 1.68 4.70
N CYS A 118 2.21 2.68 4.74
CA CYS A 118 1.22 2.89 3.68
C CYS A 118 1.92 3.18 2.35
N ARG A 119 1.49 2.54 1.27
CA ARG A 119 2.09 2.60 -0.09
C ARG A 119 1.19 3.25 -1.14
N LEU A 120 -0.05 3.58 -0.79
CA LEU A 120 -0.93 4.43 -1.59
C LEU A 120 -1.53 5.51 -0.69
N ILE A 121 -1.28 6.76 -1.03
CA ILE A 121 -1.77 7.93 -0.30
C ILE A 121 -2.53 8.86 -1.24
N GLU A 122 -3.46 9.63 -0.70
CA GLU A 122 -4.36 10.49 -1.47
C GLU A 122 -4.24 11.95 -1.02
N LEU A 123 -4.16 12.86 -2.00
CA LEU A 123 -4.19 14.31 -1.82
C LEU A 123 -5.32 14.93 -2.64
N ASP A 124 -6.11 15.79 -1.99
CA ASP A 124 -7.16 16.57 -2.66
C ASP A 124 -6.68 18.01 -2.84
N ILE A 125 -6.38 18.39 -4.08
CA ILE A 125 -5.77 19.68 -4.44
C ILE A 125 -6.87 20.69 -4.82
N TRP A 126 -6.86 21.85 -4.18
CA TRP A 126 -7.82 22.93 -4.39
C TRP A 126 -7.12 24.26 -4.71
N ASP A 127 -7.89 25.18 -5.31
CA ASP A 127 -7.44 26.54 -5.55
C ASP A 127 -7.13 27.25 -4.22
N PRO A 128 -6.05 28.06 -4.17
CA PRO A 128 -5.82 28.95 -3.05
C PRO A 128 -6.89 30.05 -2.98
N ASN A 129 -7.09 30.54 -1.78
CA ASN A 129 -7.78 31.79 -1.52
C ASN A 129 -6.77 32.95 -1.47
N GLU A 130 -6.51 33.57 -2.62
CA GLU A 130 -5.59 34.71 -2.76
C GLU A 130 -5.98 35.89 -1.83
N SER A 131 -7.28 36.08 -1.56
CA SER A 131 -7.74 37.14 -0.65
C SER A 131 -7.33 36.93 0.80
N CYS A 132 -7.02 35.69 1.18
CA CYS A 132 -6.46 35.33 2.48
C CYS A 132 -4.92 35.23 2.47
N GLY A 133 -4.26 35.62 1.37
CA GLY A 133 -2.80 35.55 1.23
C GLY A 133 -2.27 34.16 0.89
N GLU A 134 -3.13 33.23 0.45
CA GLU A 134 -2.69 31.93 -0.05
C GLU A 134 -2.12 32.10 -1.47
N CYS A 135 -0.87 31.69 -1.70
CA CYS A 135 -0.13 31.92 -2.96
C CYS A 135 0.14 30.65 -3.77
N GLU A 136 -0.28 29.49 -3.27
CA GLU A 136 -0.07 28.20 -3.91
C GLU A 136 -1.26 27.26 -3.67
N PRO A 137 -1.44 26.21 -4.50
CA PRO A 137 -2.52 25.24 -4.31
C PRO A 137 -2.52 24.65 -2.89
N ILE A 138 -3.70 24.42 -2.36
CA ILE A 138 -3.90 23.92 -1.00
C ILE A 138 -4.44 22.50 -1.02
N ILE A 139 -4.10 21.71 0.01
CA ILE A 139 -4.75 20.44 0.29
C ILE A 139 -5.80 20.68 1.37
N GLN A 140 -7.04 20.26 1.09
CA GLN A 140 -8.16 20.42 2.01
C GLN A 140 -9.28 19.41 1.74
N ASN A 141 -10.06 19.12 2.77
CA ASN A 141 -11.20 18.19 2.72
C ASN A 141 -12.48 18.88 2.23
N GLY A 142 -12.52 19.21 0.94
CA GLY A 142 -13.65 19.88 0.32
C GLY A 142 -13.71 21.39 0.57
N LEU A 143 -14.72 22.03 -0.01
CA LEU A 143 -14.86 23.50 -0.07
C LEU A 143 -15.01 24.20 1.29
N HIS A 144 -15.51 23.49 2.31
CA HIS A 144 -15.82 24.06 3.62
C HIS A 144 -14.87 23.59 4.72
N ALA A 145 -13.68 23.10 4.35
CA ALA A 145 -12.68 22.66 5.30
C ALA A 145 -12.21 23.83 6.17
N GLN A 146 -12.16 23.61 7.49
CA GLN A 146 -11.66 24.61 8.45
C GLN A 146 -10.13 24.70 8.48
N SER A 147 -9.45 23.66 8.04
CA SER A 147 -8.00 23.54 8.03
C SER A 147 -7.51 23.11 6.66
N LYS A 148 -6.35 23.65 6.30
CA LYS A 148 -5.74 23.55 4.97
C LYS A 148 -4.24 23.41 5.17
N ILE A 149 -3.58 22.72 4.24
CA ILE A 149 -2.11 22.68 4.20
C ILE A 149 -1.65 23.14 2.82
N PRO A 150 -0.59 23.95 2.72
CA PRO A 150 0.02 24.27 1.43
C PRO A 150 0.52 22.98 0.76
N ILE A 151 0.33 22.85 -0.56
CA ILE A 151 0.77 21.65 -1.30
C ILE A 151 2.26 21.41 -1.15
N SER A 152 3.07 22.48 -1.06
CA SER A 152 4.52 22.38 -0.89
C SER A 152 4.90 21.65 0.41
N ASP A 153 4.16 21.88 1.49
CA ASP A 153 4.42 21.23 2.79
C ASP A 153 3.99 19.76 2.79
N ALA A 154 2.87 19.44 2.14
CA ALA A 154 2.46 18.05 1.91
C ALA A 154 3.52 17.28 1.11
N LEU A 155 4.03 17.87 0.02
CA LEU A 155 5.02 17.24 -0.85
C LEU A 155 6.38 17.07 -0.17
N LYS A 156 6.84 18.04 0.61
CA LYS A 156 8.07 17.91 1.44
C LYS A 156 7.94 16.74 2.42
N THR A 157 6.81 16.67 3.14
CA THR A 157 6.52 15.60 4.09
C THR A 157 6.56 14.22 3.42
N ILE A 158 5.94 14.09 2.24
CA ILE A 158 5.94 12.86 1.45
C ILE A 158 7.35 12.51 1.00
N ARG A 159 8.13 13.49 0.52
CA ARG A 159 9.51 13.29 0.09
C ARG A 159 10.40 12.79 1.23
N GLU A 160 10.26 13.33 2.41
CA GLU A 160 11.07 12.97 3.59
C GLU A 160 10.73 11.55 4.06
N ASN A 161 9.45 11.26 4.29
CA ASN A 161 9.01 10.03 4.94
C ASN A 161 8.71 8.87 3.98
N GLY A 162 8.61 9.13 2.67
CA GLY A 162 8.05 8.20 1.68
C GLY A 162 8.72 6.83 1.61
N PHE A 163 10.02 6.75 1.90
CA PHE A 163 10.82 5.53 1.74
C PHE A 163 11.57 5.10 3.02
N GLU A 164 11.20 5.63 4.20
CA GLU A 164 11.87 5.27 5.46
C GLU A 164 11.67 3.80 5.84
N ARG A 165 10.47 3.26 5.59
CA ARG A 165 10.08 1.90 6.00
C ARG A 165 10.13 0.87 4.87
N SER A 166 10.17 1.33 3.62
CA SER A 166 10.16 0.48 2.45
C SER A 166 10.78 1.19 1.26
N ARG A 167 11.58 0.46 0.48
CA ARG A 167 12.15 0.89 -0.80
C ARG A 167 11.18 0.76 -1.97
N TYR A 168 10.06 0.08 -1.80
CA TYR A 168 9.09 -0.14 -2.88
C TYR A 168 8.28 1.12 -3.16
N PRO A 169 7.74 1.27 -4.40
CA PRO A 169 7.14 2.51 -4.87
C PRO A 169 6.03 3.03 -3.96
N LEU A 170 5.92 4.35 -3.91
CA LEU A 170 4.81 5.07 -3.27
C LEU A 170 3.86 5.58 -4.35
N LEU A 171 2.61 5.13 -4.30
CA LEU A 171 1.55 5.58 -5.18
C LEU A 171 0.91 6.83 -4.58
N LEU A 172 0.95 7.95 -5.32
CA LEU A 172 0.37 9.21 -4.90
C LEU A 172 -0.85 9.52 -5.77
N LYS A 173 -2.04 9.27 -5.21
CA LYS A 173 -3.31 9.60 -5.86
C LYS A 173 -3.60 11.10 -5.71
N LEU A 174 -3.88 11.78 -6.82
CA LEU A 174 -4.22 13.20 -6.86
C LEU A 174 -5.68 13.37 -7.27
N SER A 175 -6.51 13.90 -6.36
CA SER A 175 -7.86 14.40 -6.65
C SER A 175 -7.76 15.90 -6.96
N VAL A 176 -7.87 16.25 -8.24
CA VAL A 176 -7.64 17.62 -8.71
C VAL A 176 -8.96 18.37 -8.78
N HIS A 177 -9.11 19.41 -7.96
CA HIS A 177 -10.28 20.29 -7.90
C HIS A 177 -9.95 21.75 -8.24
N CYS A 178 -8.68 22.06 -8.46
CA CYS A 178 -8.22 23.39 -8.82
C CYS A 178 -8.47 23.73 -10.29
N SER A 179 -8.55 25.02 -10.59
CA SER A 179 -8.60 25.60 -11.94
C SER A 179 -7.33 25.30 -12.73
N LEU A 180 -7.41 25.39 -14.07
CA LEU A 180 -6.31 25.00 -14.96
C LEU A 180 -5.00 25.74 -14.68
N ASP A 181 -5.04 27.02 -14.33
CA ASP A 181 -3.84 27.79 -14.01
C ASP A 181 -3.17 27.27 -12.73
N TRP A 182 -3.97 26.97 -11.71
CA TRP A 182 -3.48 26.37 -10.46
C TRP A 182 -3.06 24.91 -10.62
N GLN A 183 -3.64 24.16 -11.57
CA GLN A 183 -3.15 22.82 -11.94
C GLN A 183 -1.73 22.87 -12.51
N LYS A 184 -1.42 23.86 -13.35
CA LYS A 184 -0.07 24.08 -13.88
C LYS A 184 0.92 24.42 -12.77
N VAL A 185 0.52 25.23 -11.81
CA VAL A 185 1.33 25.53 -10.62
C VAL A 185 1.54 24.26 -9.77
N ALA A 186 0.48 23.48 -9.52
CA ALA A 186 0.56 22.24 -8.77
C ALA A 186 1.53 21.24 -9.44
N ALA A 187 1.46 21.06 -10.76
CA ALA A 187 2.37 20.19 -11.50
C ALA A 187 3.84 20.60 -11.32
N LYS A 188 4.13 21.91 -11.42
CA LYS A 188 5.48 22.45 -11.18
C LYS A 188 5.95 22.19 -9.76
N LEU A 189 5.10 22.40 -8.76
CA LEU A 189 5.44 22.15 -7.36
C LEU A 189 5.67 20.67 -7.07
N ILE A 190 4.88 19.77 -7.67
CA ILE A 190 5.06 18.31 -7.59
C ILE A 190 6.44 17.91 -8.10
N VAL A 191 6.79 18.34 -9.32
CA VAL A 191 8.10 18.06 -9.93
C VAL A 191 9.24 18.65 -9.09
N MET A 192 9.10 19.89 -8.65
CA MET A 192 10.13 20.60 -7.87
C MET A 192 10.37 19.94 -6.51
N HIS A 193 9.31 19.69 -5.73
CA HIS A 193 9.45 19.19 -4.37
C HIS A 193 9.75 17.69 -4.32
N LEU A 194 9.11 16.86 -5.14
CA LEU A 194 9.41 15.43 -5.16
C LEU A 194 10.74 15.11 -5.86
N GLY A 195 11.14 15.94 -6.84
CA GLY A 195 12.44 15.90 -7.51
C GLY A 195 12.81 14.51 -8.02
N SER A 196 14.01 14.04 -7.72
CA SER A 196 14.54 12.74 -8.17
C SER A 196 13.74 11.52 -7.68
N LYS A 197 12.90 11.67 -6.65
CA LYS A 197 12.04 10.58 -6.17
C LYS A 197 10.78 10.45 -7.01
N LEU A 198 10.38 11.47 -7.77
CA LEU A 198 9.24 11.38 -8.68
C LEU A 198 9.59 10.50 -9.88
N TYR A 199 8.71 9.58 -10.23
CA TYR A 199 8.74 8.92 -11.53
C TYR A 199 8.16 9.86 -12.59
N LEU A 200 8.94 10.10 -13.64
CA LEU A 200 8.55 10.94 -14.78
C LEU A 200 8.50 10.05 -16.03
N PRO A 201 7.30 9.79 -16.59
CA PRO A 201 7.15 8.90 -17.74
C PRO A 201 7.97 9.33 -18.97
N GLU A 202 8.17 10.63 -19.17
CA GLU A 202 8.95 11.19 -20.29
C GLU A 202 10.42 10.73 -20.30
N PHE A 203 10.98 10.43 -19.13
CA PHE A 203 12.39 10.01 -19.01
C PHE A 203 12.57 8.49 -18.92
N ASP A 204 11.49 7.71 -18.95
CA ASP A 204 11.58 6.26 -18.99
C ASP A 204 11.79 5.79 -20.43
N THR A 205 12.83 4.98 -20.64
CA THR A 205 13.13 4.38 -21.95
C THR A 205 12.25 3.18 -22.26
N THR A 206 11.57 2.62 -21.26
CA THR A 206 10.73 1.44 -21.39
C THR A 206 9.40 1.81 -22.04
N ASP A 207 9.06 1.13 -23.13
CA ASP A 207 7.74 1.30 -23.73
C ASP A 207 6.69 0.51 -22.95
N TRP A 208 6.12 1.16 -21.94
CA TRP A 208 5.04 0.61 -21.13
C TRP A 208 3.69 0.49 -21.88
N LYS A 209 3.61 0.88 -23.16
CA LYS A 209 2.45 0.60 -24.01
C LYS A 209 2.54 -0.78 -24.66
N ASP A 210 3.72 -1.37 -24.71
CA ASP A 210 3.92 -2.75 -25.16
C ASP A 210 3.39 -3.72 -24.10
N GLU A 211 2.47 -4.61 -24.50
CA GLU A 211 1.85 -5.61 -23.61
C GLU A 211 2.86 -6.61 -23.03
N SER A 212 4.06 -6.72 -23.61
CA SER A 212 5.14 -7.54 -23.07
C SER A 212 5.84 -6.91 -21.86
N ASN A 213 5.76 -5.57 -21.71
CA ASN A 213 6.38 -4.84 -20.61
C ASN A 213 5.36 -4.63 -19.48
N ILE A 214 5.40 -5.51 -18.47
CA ILE A 214 4.47 -5.42 -17.34
C ILE A 214 5.16 -4.72 -16.16
N PRO A 215 4.63 -3.59 -15.67
CA PRO A 215 5.24 -2.83 -14.58
C PRO A 215 5.17 -3.61 -13.25
N THR A 216 6.28 -3.68 -12.54
CA THR A 216 6.40 -4.38 -11.26
C THR A 216 6.83 -3.43 -10.13
N PRO A 217 6.55 -3.75 -8.85
CA PRO A 217 7.09 -2.97 -7.73
C PRO A 217 8.62 -2.88 -7.73
N TRP A 218 9.32 -3.86 -8.31
CA TRP A 218 10.77 -3.88 -8.42
C TRP A 218 11.32 -2.77 -9.34
N ASP A 219 10.62 -2.47 -10.43
CA ASP A 219 11.09 -1.50 -11.45
C ASP A 219 11.08 -0.06 -10.91
N PHE A 220 10.19 0.23 -9.97
CA PHE A 220 9.95 1.58 -9.44
C PHE A 220 10.44 1.75 -7.99
N GLN A 221 11.50 1.05 -7.60
CA GLN A 221 12.08 1.22 -6.27
C GLN A 221 12.52 2.67 -6.02
N ASN A 222 12.19 3.20 -4.84
CA ASN A 222 12.44 4.57 -4.42
C ASN A 222 11.83 5.60 -5.38
N ARG A 223 10.74 5.25 -6.06
CA ARG A 223 9.97 6.15 -6.94
C ARG A 223 8.56 6.40 -6.40
N ILE A 224 8.13 7.64 -6.53
CA ILE A 224 6.78 8.10 -6.27
C ILE A 224 6.08 8.15 -7.62
N ILE A 225 4.98 7.42 -7.76
CA ILE A 225 4.24 7.31 -9.00
C ILE A 225 2.91 8.06 -8.84
N ILE A 226 2.62 9.00 -9.75
CA ILE A 226 1.38 9.76 -9.73
C ILE A 226 0.25 8.91 -10.30
N ILE A 227 -0.84 8.83 -9.55
CA ILE A 227 -2.12 8.28 -9.99
C ILE A 227 -3.11 9.43 -10.08
N SER A 228 -3.54 9.75 -11.29
CA SER A 228 -4.61 10.71 -11.52
C SER A 228 -5.32 10.37 -12.83
N LYS A 229 -6.29 11.18 -13.20
CA LYS A 229 -6.93 11.10 -14.52
C LYS A 229 -5.92 11.50 -15.59
N LYS A 230 -6.06 10.93 -16.78
CA LYS A 230 -5.17 11.16 -17.92
C LYS A 230 -5.98 11.61 -19.13
N LEU A 231 -5.46 12.58 -19.88
CA LEU A 231 -6.07 13.03 -21.14
C LEU A 231 -5.94 11.94 -22.21
N GLN A 232 -6.99 11.72 -23.00
CA GLN A 232 -7.00 10.73 -24.09
C GLN A 232 -6.32 11.22 -25.37
N GLN A 233 -6.11 12.54 -25.52
CA GLN A 233 -5.50 13.18 -26.68
C GLN A 233 -4.35 14.08 -26.23
N ASP A 234 -3.41 14.38 -27.13
CA ASP A 234 -2.30 15.33 -26.93
C ASP A 234 -2.76 16.81 -26.86
N ALA A 235 -3.96 17.05 -26.32
CA ALA A 235 -4.52 18.37 -26.10
C ALA A 235 -3.89 19.03 -24.88
N GLU A 236 -3.79 20.37 -24.88
CA GLU A 236 -3.30 21.11 -23.71
C GLU A 236 -4.24 21.03 -22.51
N THR A 237 -5.54 20.88 -22.78
CA THR A 237 -6.60 20.74 -21.78
C THR A 237 -7.69 19.79 -22.29
N GLY A 238 -8.41 19.15 -21.38
CA GLY A 238 -9.55 18.30 -21.76
C GLY A 238 -10.48 17.97 -20.60
N GLU A 239 -11.68 17.51 -20.94
CA GLU A 239 -12.69 17.08 -19.98
C GLU A 239 -12.41 15.63 -19.53
N VAL A 240 -12.48 15.38 -18.22
CA VAL A 240 -12.36 14.06 -17.60
C VAL A 240 -13.57 13.77 -16.70
N SER A 241 -14.01 12.51 -16.64
CA SER A 241 -15.15 12.10 -15.79
C SER A 241 -14.82 12.26 -14.31
N ASP A 242 -15.79 12.66 -13.50
CA ASP A 242 -15.66 12.83 -12.05
C ASP A 242 -16.32 11.70 -11.26
N ASP A 243 -15.64 10.55 -11.20
CA ASP A 243 -16.16 9.32 -10.57
C ASP A 243 -15.72 9.12 -9.11
N ASP A 244 -14.99 10.08 -8.52
CA ASP A 244 -14.46 9.96 -7.13
C ASP A 244 -15.53 10.20 -6.04
N ASP A 245 -16.75 10.61 -6.41
CA ASP A 245 -17.87 10.82 -5.49
C ASP A 245 -18.69 9.53 -5.24
N LEU A 246 -19.07 9.31 -3.97
CA LEU A 246 -19.96 8.21 -3.54
C LEU A 246 -21.22 8.12 -4.44
N PRO A 247 -21.70 6.91 -4.77
CA PRO A 247 -22.86 6.73 -5.63
C PRO A 247 -24.12 7.25 -4.94
N THR A 248 -24.42 8.53 -5.16
CA THR A 248 -25.70 9.11 -4.83
C THR A 248 -26.61 8.95 -6.05
N ASN A 249 -27.72 8.23 -5.84
CA ASN A 249 -28.75 8.06 -6.86
C ASN A 249 -29.20 9.46 -7.34
N ARG A 250 -28.84 9.78 -8.59
CA ARG A 250 -28.98 11.06 -9.33
C ARG A 250 -27.70 11.92 -9.30
N LYS A 251 -26.96 11.93 -10.42
CA LYS A 251 -26.35 13.14 -11.00
C LYS A 251 -25.80 12.88 -12.41
N LYS A 252 -25.92 13.90 -13.27
CA LYS A 252 -25.15 14.04 -14.51
C LYS A 252 -23.68 13.78 -14.21
N GLU A 253 -22.98 13.06 -15.08
CA GLU A 253 -21.51 13.03 -15.09
C GLU A 253 -21.01 14.48 -15.04
N SER A 254 -20.41 14.84 -13.92
CA SER A 254 -19.76 16.13 -13.72
C SER A 254 -18.42 16.02 -14.45
N LYS A 255 -18.25 16.76 -15.53
CA LYS A 255 -16.99 16.78 -16.27
C LYS A 255 -16.08 17.83 -15.65
N LYS A 256 -14.86 17.43 -15.28
CA LYS A 256 -13.82 18.35 -14.80
C LYS A 256 -12.80 18.62 -15.89
N LEU A 257 -12.25 19.82 -15.93
CA LEU A 257 -11.14 20.16 -16.81
C LEU A 257 -9.82 19.73 -16.19
N LEU A 258 -8.96 19.10 -16.99
CA LEU A 258 -7.62 18.67 -16.61
C LEU A 258 -6.58 19.30 -17.55
N CYS A 259 -5.47 19.78 -17.00
CA CYS A 259 -4.34 20.29 -17.77
C CYS A 259 -3.37 19.17 -18.14
N ARG A 260 -2.66 19.38 -19.25
CA ARG A 260 -1.66 18.44 -19.77
C ARG A 260 -0.53 18.17 -18.77
N GLU A 261 -0.06 19.17 -18.04
CA GLU A 261 1.09 19.05 -17.13
C GLU A 261 0.82 18.07 -15.98
N ILE A 262 -0.41 17.96 -15.48
CA ILE A 262 -0.78 16.92 -14.50
C ILE A 262 -0.92 15.56 -15.19
N SER A 263 -1.55 15.53 -16.37
CA SER A 263 -1.75 14.31 -17.16
C SER A 263 -0.43 13.64 -17.57
N ASP A 264 0.60 14.42 -17.89
CA ASP A 264 1.92 13.94 -18.31
C ASP A 264 2.72 13.31 -17.15
N LEU A 265 2.38 13.62 -15.90
CA LEU A 265 2.93 12.94 -14.71
C LEU A 265 2.36 11.52 -14.53
N VAL A 266 1.21 11.21 -15.12
CA VAL A 266 0.55 9.91 -14.97
C VAL A 266 1.16 8.90 -15.96
N PRO A 267 1.68 7.75 -15.50
CA PRO A 267 2.23 6.73 -16.38
C PRO A 267 1.22 6.18 -17.38
N ALA A 268 1.70 5.76 -18.56
CA ALA A 268 0.83 5.19 -19.60
C ALA A 268 0.18 3.86 -19.21
N PHE A 269 0.83 3.08 -18.33
CA PHE A 269 0.32 1.79 -17.87
C PHE A 269 -0.80 1.91 -16.81
N PHE A 270 -1.04 3.12 -16.27
CA PHE A 270 -2.19 3.37 -15.41
C PHE A 270 -3.38 3.82 -16.26
N LYS A 271 -4.43 3.01 -16.26
CA LYS A 271 -5.73 3.36 -16.83
C LYS A 271 -6.75 3.42 -15.70
N SER A 272 -7.24 4.62 -15.41
CA SER A 272 -8.42 4.78 -14.56
C SER A 272 -9.64 4.39 -15.40
N SER A 273 -10.34 3.34 -15.00
CA SER A 273 -11.59 2.91 -15.62
C SER A 273 -12.69 2.95 -14.57
N SER A 274 -13.85 3.49 -14.94
CA SER A 274 -15.02 3.44 -14.08
C SER A 274 -15.49 1.99 -13.95
N LEU A 275 -16.17 1.64 -12.85
CA LEU A 275 -16.74 0.29 -12.70
C LEU A 275 -17.71 -0.04 -13.85
N SER A 276 -18.39 0.98 -14.39
CA SER A 276 -19.25 0.92 -15.57
C SER A 276 -18.51 0.51 -16.84
N ASP A 277 -17.25 0.91 -17.01
CA ASP A 277 -16.42 0.52 -18.15
C ASP A 277 -15.99 -0.96 -18.09
N LEU A 278 -16.02 -1.54 -16.88
CA LEU A 278 -15.61 -2.93 -16.62
C LEU A 278 -16.78 -3.91 -16.64
N LEU A 279 -18.02 -3.42 -16.50
CA LEU A 279 -19.21 -4.25 -16.62
C LEU A 279 -19.57 -4.39 -18.10
N PRO A 280 -19.46 -5.59 -18.70
CA PRO A 280 -19.89 -5.79 -20.08
C PRO A 280 -21.38 -5.45 -20.16
N ASN A 281 -21.74 -4.53 -21.06
CA ASN A 281 -23.11 -4.25 -21.47
C ASN A 281 -23.77 -5.56 -21.91
N SER A 282 -24.40 -6.28 -20.98
CA SER A 282 -25.09 -7.53 -21.25
C SER A 282 -26.55 -7.19 -21.52
N PRO A 283 -27.05 -7.36 -22.75
CA PRO A 283 -28.46 -7.20 -23.03
C PRO A 283 -29.20 -8.39 -22.40
N GLY A 284 -29.87 -8.14 -21.27
CA GLY A 284 -30.81 -9.08 -20.68
C GLY A 284 -30.24 -9.94 -19.56
N SER A 285 -30.24 -9.41 -18.34
CA SER A 285 -30.40 -10.25 -17.15
C SER A 285 -31.28 -9.51 -16.15
N GLN A 286 -32.54 -9.94 -16.05
CA GLN A 286 -33.44 -9.52 -15.00
C GLN A 286 -32.76 -9.79 -13.64
N SER A 287 -32.65 -8.73 -12.84
CA SER A 287 -32.25 -8.78 -11.43
C SER A 287 -33.06 -9.86 -10.71
N ARG A 288 -32.39 -10.94 -10.30
CA ARG A 288 -32.94 -11.93 -9.37
C ARG A 288 -32.16 -11.85 -8.06
N PHE A 289 -32.23 -10.71 -7.39
CA PHE A 289 -31.94 -10.60 -5.97
C PHE A 289 -33.26 -10.45 -5.20
N PRO A 290 -33.51 -11.27 -4.16
CA PRO A 290 -34.66 -11.06 -3.29
C PRO A 290 -34.44 -9.79 -2.45
N PRO A 291 -35.51 -9.10 -2.02
CA PRO A 291 -35.37 -7.90 -1.20
C PRO A 291 -34.89 -8.29 0.20
N THR A 292 -33.69 -7.87 0.58
CA THR A 292 -33.21 -8.00 1.96
C THR A 292 -33.79 -6.90 2.83
N GLU A 293 -34.45 -7.32 3.92
CA GLU A 293 -35.02 -6.48 4.96
C GLU A 293 -33.97 -5.57 5.62
N LYS A 294 -34.44 -4.41 6.06
CA LYS A 294 -33.66 -3.40 6.77
C LYS A 294 -33.21 -3.95 8.13
N SER A 295 -31.91 -4.13 8.32
CA SER A 295 -31.32 -4.18 9.66
C SER A 295 -30.28 -3.08 9.83
N ASN A 296 -30.58 -2.14 10.74
CA ASN A 296 -29.63 -1.16 11.27
C ASN A 296 -28.47 -1.89 11.96
N LYS A 297 -27.31 -1.99 11.30
CA LYS A 297 -26.01 -2.08 11.98
C LYS A 297 -24.99 -1.26 11.20
N GLN A 298 -24.40 -0.31 11.92
CA GLN A 298 -23.35 0.59 11.49
C GLN A 298 -22.08 -0.25 11.29
N GLN A 299 -21.90 -0.77 10.09
CA GLN A 299 -20.71 -1.53 9.71
C GLN A 299 -19.75 -0.54 9.05
N LYS A 300 -18.63 -0.25 9.72
CA LYS A 300 -17.52 0.52 9.16
C LYS A 300 -17.05 -0.18 7.88
N GLY A 301 -17.39 0.37 6.73
CA GLY A 301 -16.90 -0.10 5.44
C GLY A 301 -15.40 0.16 5.36
N MET A 302 -14.62 -0.90 5.14
CA MET A 302 -13.32 -0.74 4.48
C MET A 302 -13.61 -0.49 3.00
N ASP A 303 -13.34 0.73 2.55
CA ASP A 303 -13.42 1.06 1.14
C ASP A 303 -12.18 0.49 0.43
N PHE A 304 -12.38 -0.52 -0.40
CA PHE A 304 -11.35 -1.04 -1.28
C PHE A 304 -11.26 -0.16 -2.53
N LEU A 305 -10.14 0.56 -2.68
CA LEU A 305 -9.79 1.20 -3.94
C LEU A 305 -9.24 0.11 -4.88
N PHE A 306 -9.99 -0.24 -5.92
CA PHE A 306 -9.51 -1.18 -6.95
C PHE A 306 -8.63 -0.43 -7.94
N LEU A 307 -7.31 -0.58 -7.81
CA LEU A 307 -6.37 -0.22 -8.86
C LEU A 307 -6.26 -1.38 -9.86
N TYR A 308 -6.56 -1.11 -11.12
CA TYR A 308 -6.40 -2.08 -12.20
C TYR A 308 -5.13 -1.79 -12.98
N PHE A 309 -4.29 -2.81 -13.09
CA PHE A 309 -3.20 -2.87 -14.07
C PHE A 309 -3.67 -3.82 -15.16
N THR A 310 -3.57 -3.41 -16.42
CA THR A 310 -4.04 -4.20 -17.56
C THR A 310 -3.41 -5.59 -17.52
N PRO A 311 -4.20 -6.67 -17.37
CA PRO A 311 -3.68 -8.02 -17.47
C PRO A 311 -3.36 -8.34 -18.95
N PRO A 312 -2.35 -9.17 -19.22
CA PRO A 312 -2.07 -9.62 -20.59
C PRO A 312 -3.26 -10.45 -21.13
N PRO A 313 -3.52 -10.44 -22.45
CA PRO A 313 -4.52 -11.31 -23.05
C PRO A 313 -4.14 -12.77 -22.81
N SER A 314 -5.10 -13.56 -22.31
CA SER A 314 -4.91 -14.99 -22.12
C SER A 314 -4.68 -15.66 -23.48
N SER A 315 -3.43 -16.05 -23.73
CA SER A 315 -3.10 -16.87 -24.89
C SER A 315 -3.90 -18.19 -24.81
N PRO A 316 -4.58 -18.62 -25.89
CA PRO A 316 -5.41 -19.81 -25.86
C PRO A 316 -4.52 -21.04 -25.62
N LEU A 317 -4.85 -21.79 -24.57
CA LEU A 317 -4.25 -23.08 -24.23
C LEU A 317 -4.24 -23.99 -25.46
N ARG A 318 -3.06 -24.17 -26.05
CA ARG A 318 -2.82 -25.15 -27.11
C ARG A 318 -2.89 -26.53 -26.47
N ARG A 319 -4.04 -27.20 -26.58
CA ARG A 319 -4.19 -28.62 -26.23
C ARG A 319 -3.18 -29.43 -27.04
N GLN A 320 -2.14 -29.92 -26.37
CA GLN A 320 -1.30 -30.98 -26.93
C GLN A 320 -2.11 -32.28 -26.87
N HIS A 321 -2.52 -32.77 -28.03
CA HIS A 321 -2.97 -34.15 -28.18
C HIS A 321 -1.74 -35.05 -28.13
N THR A 322 -1.61 -35.83 -27.06
CA THR A 322 -0.75 -37.02 -27.04
C THR A 322 -1.47 -38.13 -27.81
N THR A 323 -0.97 -38.46 -29.00
CA THR A 323 -1.27 -39.72 -29.68
C THR A 323 -0.26 -40.75 -29.19
N GLU A 324 -0.71 -41.72 -28.40
CA GLU A 324 0.03 -42.95 -28.13
C GLU A 324 0.06 -43.82 -29.40
N SER A 325 1.21 -44.41 -29.66
CA SER A 325 1.45 -45.50 -30.62
C SER A 325 2.24 -46.58 -29.91
#